data_AF-V6F0E7-F1
#
_entry.id   AF-V6F0E7-F1
#
_cell.length_a   1.000
_cell.length_b   1.000
_cell.length_c   1.000
_cell.angle_alpha   90.00
_cell.angle_beta   90.00
_cell.angle_gamma   90.00
#
_symmetry.space_group_name_H-M   'P 1'
#
loop_
_entity.id
_entity.type
_entity.pdbx_description
1 polymer ?
#
loop_
_entity_poly.entity_id
_entity_poly.type
_entity_poly.pdbx_seq_one_letter_code
_entity_poly.pdbx_strand_id
1 'polypeptide(L)' 'MNEAKNRSENAKAIKHCLDYLAREARESDLREVAELIEVACLAAEDASETVH' A
#
# COMPACT_ATOMS: atom_id res chain seq x y z
N MET A 1 -21.71 -1.32 -10.94
CA MET A 1 -20.43 -0.78 -10.41
C MET A 1 -19.31 -1.39 -11.24
N ASN A 2 -18.39 -0.58 -11.76
CA ASN A 2 -17.29 -1.08 -12.60
C ASN A 2 -16.25 -1.77 -11.69
N GLU A 3 -16.07 -3.08 -11.80
CA GLU A 3 -15.19 -3.87 -10.92
C GLU A 3 -13.74 -3.35 -10.91
N ALA A 4 -13.26 -2.84 -12.06
CA ALA A 4 -11.92 -2.23 -12.15
C ALA A 4 -11.78 -0.99 -11.26
N LYS A 5 -12.84 -0.17 -11.17
CA LYS A 5 -12.86 1.01 -10.29
C LYS A 5 -12.81 0.59 -8.82
N ASN A 6 -13.58 -0.42 -8.43
CA ASN A 6 -13.54 -0.95 -7.06
C ASN A 6 -12.18 -1.52 -6.70
N ARG A 7 -11.53 -2.25 -7.62
CA ARG A 7 -10.17 -2.76 -7.41
C ARG A 7 -9.17 -1.64 -7.20
N SER A 8 -9.19 -0.60 -8.04
CA SER A 8 -8.34 0.59 -7.88
C SER A 8 -8.59 1.29 -6.54
N GLU A 9 -9.84 1.50 -6.14
CA GLU A 9 -10.18 2.14 -4.86
C GLU A 9 -9.69 1.31 -3.66
N ASN A 10 -9.87 -0.01 -3.71
CA ASN A 10 -9.35 -0.92 -2.68
C ASN A 10 -7.82 -0.89 -2.61
N ALA A 11 -7.14 -0.89 -3.76
CA ALA A 11 -5.68 -0.82 -3.82
C ALA A 11 -5.14 0.48 -3.19
N LYS A 12 -5.80 1.63 -3.43
CA LYS A 12 -5.49 2.91 -2.77
C LYS A 12 -5.68 2.85 -1.27
N ALA A 13 -6.76 2.24 -0.80
CA ALA A 13 -7.02 2.08 0.64
C ALA A 13 -5.96 1.20 1.30
N ILE A 14 -5.59 0.08 0.67
CA ILE A 14 -4.53 -0.81 1.14
C ILE A 14 -3.19 -0.07 1.22
N LYS A 15 -2.81 0.66 0.16
CA LYS A 15 -1.57 1.46 0.15
C LYS A 15 -1.54 2.44 1.33
N HIS A 16 -2.63 3.16 1.58
CA HIS A 16 -2.70 4.10 2.70
C HIS A 16 -2.50 3.41 4.06
N CYS A 17 -3.07 2.21 4.25
CA CYS A 17 -2.83 1.42 5.46
C CYS A 17 -1.37 0.97 5.59
N LEU A 18 -0.75 0.54 4.49
CA LEU A 18 0.66 0.13 4.48
C LEU A 18 1.60 1.30 4.75
N ASP A 19 1.35 2.49 4.17
CA ASP A 19 2.13 3.70 4.43
C ASP A 19 2.10 4.09 5.92
N TYR A 20 0.92 3.97 6.55
CA TYR A 20 0.76 4.18 7.99
C TYR A 20 1.56 3.17 8.82
N LEU A 21 1.46 1.88 8.49
CA LEU A 21 2.19 0.82 9.19
C LEU A 21 3.72 0.94 9.03
N ALA A 22 4.22 1.30 7.84
CA ALA A 22 5.63 1.55 7.61
C ALA A 22 6.15 2.72 8.45
N ARG A 23 5.31 3.74 8.69
CA ARG A 23 5.64 4.84 9.60
C ARG A 23 5.70 4.37 11.05
N GLU A 24 4.70 3.64 11.54
CA GLU A 24 4.71 3.10 12.92
C GLU A 24 5.90 2.16 13.16
N ALA A 25 6.25 1.33 12.17
CA ALA A 25 7.42 0.46 12.24
C ALA A 25 8.73 1.27 12.37
N ARG A 26 8.88 2.35 11.61
CA ARG A 26 10.03 3.26 11.73
C ARG A 26 10.11 3.95 13.09
N GLU A 27 8.97 4.43 13.59
CA GLU A 27 8.88 5.07 14.92
C GLU A 27 9.22 4.08 16.05
N SER A 28 9.05 2.78 15.80
CA SER A 28 9.37 1.69 16.73
C SER A 28 10.77 1.08 16.53
N ASP A 29 11.62 1.67 15.69
CA ASP A 29 12.95 1.16 15.28
C ASP A 29 12.94 -0.25 14.65
N LEU A 30 11.81 -0.63 14.05
CA LEU A 30 11.63 -1.89 13.31
C LEU A 30 11.96 -1.70 11.82
N ARG A 31 13.21 -1.34 11.50
CA ARG A 31 13.62 -0.90 10.16
C ARG A 31 13.38 -1.94 9.07
N GLU A 32 13.79 -3.19 9.30
CA GLU A 32 13.57 -4.27 8.33
C GLU A 32 12.08 -4.51 8.05
N VAL A 33 11.23 -4.39 9.07
CA VAL A 33 9.78 -4.50 8.90
C VAL A 33 9.24 -3.33 8.09
N ALA A 34 9.70 -2.11 8.36
CA ALA A 34 9.31 -0.94 7.57
C ALA A 34 9.67 -1.10 6.09
N GLU A 35 10.89 -1.55 5.78
CA GLU A 35 11.35 -1.81 4.40
C GLU A 35 10.48 -2.87 3.70
N LEU A 36 10.14 -3.96 4.38
CA LEU A 36 9.23 -4.98 3.84
C LEU A 36 7.82 -4.42 3.56
N ILE A 37 7.30 -3.56 4.43
CA ILE A 37 6.00 -2.91 4.24
C ILE A 37 6.06 -1.95 3.04
N GLU A 38 7.16 -1.22 2.86
CA GLU A 38 7.34 -0.31 1.71
C GLU A 38 7.33 -1.05 0.37
N VAL A 39 7.91 -2.26 0.30
CA VAL A 39 7.80 -3.11 -0.89
C VAL A 39 6.32 -3.45 -1.18
N ALA A 40 5.52 -3.73 -0.15
CA ALA A 40 4.10 -3.97 -0.32
C ALA A 40 3.33 -2.71 -0.76
N CYS A 41 3.74 -1.51 -0.33
CA CYS A 41 3.17 -0.25 -0.82
C CYS A 41 3.31 -0.11 -2.34
N LEU A 42 4.48 -0.44 -2.89
CA LEU A 42 4.74 -0.38 -4.33
C LEU A 42 3.83 -1.32 -5.12
N ALA A 43 3.58 -2.53 -4.60
CA ALA A 43 2.65 -3.47 -5.23
C ALA A 43 1.20 -2.97 -5.20
N ALA A 44 0.79 -2.31 -4.10
CA ALA A 44 -0.53 -1.71 -3.98
C ALA A 44 -0.70 -0.47 -4.90
N GLU A 45 0.35 0.30 -5.10
CA GLU A 45 0.39 1.43 -6.02
C GLU A 45 0.18 0.97 -7.47
N ASP A 46 0.95 -0.03 -7.92
CA ASP A 46 0.82 -0.64 -9.26
C ASP A 46 -0.59 -1.20 -9.51
N ALA A 47 -1.16 -1.89 -8.52
CA ALA A 47 -2.54 -2.41 -8.59
C ALA A 47 -3.62 -1.30 -8.62
N SER A 48 -3.28 -0.08 -8.22
CA SER A 48 -4.18 1.08 -8.25
C SER A 48 -4.14 1.84 -9.58
N GLU A 49 -3.03 1.73 -10.32
CA GLU A 49 -2.79 2.39 -11.60
C GLU A 49 -3.26 1.57 -12.80
N THR A 50 -3.64 0.30 -12.61
CA THR A 50 -4.04 -0.65 -13.66
C THR A 50 -5.41 -0.34 -14.33
N VAL A 51 -5.82 0.92 -14.36
CA VAL A 51 -6.96 1.44 -15.13
C VAL A 51 -6.46 1.96 -16.48
N HIS A 52 -5.95 1.06 -17.31
CA HIS A 52 -5.74 1.29 -18.74
C HIS A 52 -6.58 0.30 -19.55
#